data_AF-A0A7C4QVT6-F1
#
_entry.id   AF-A0A7C4QVT6-F1
#
_cell.length_a   1.000
_cell.length_b   1.000
_cell.length_c   1.000
_cell.angle_alpha   90.00
_cell.angle_beta   90.00
_cell.angle_gamma   90.00
#
_symmetry.space_group_name_H-M   'P 1'
#
loop_
_entity.id
_entity.type
_entity.pdbx_description
1 polymer ?
#
loop_
_entity_poly.entity_id
_entity_poly.type
_entity_poly.pdbx_seq_one_letter_code
_entity_poly.pdbx_strand_id
1 'polypeptide(L)'
;MTPEICPHCGAPVPPKARACPECGADERTGWSDRAEAQRLGLPDDEFDYDEFVAEEFGRPAESKIRPRGISWLWWAVAAGLVLGFLFWFFVR
;
A
#
# COMPACT_ATOMS: atom_id res chain seq x y z
N MET A 1 17.27 9.76 -23.54
CA MET A 1 17.26 11.24 -23.69
C MET A 1 18.49 11.82 -23.02
N THR A 2 19.07 12.92 -23.52
CA THR A 2 20.20 13.61 -22.84
C THR A 2 19.66 14.43 -21.67
N PRO A 3 19.99 14.11 -20.41
CA PRO A 3 19.55 14.88 -19.25
C PRO A 3 20.38 16.16 -19.11
N GLU A 4 19.89 17.17 -18.39
CA GLU A 4 20.65 18.39 -18.08
C GLU A 4 21.70 18.15 -16.98
N ILE A 5 21.38 17.26 -16.03
CA ILE A 5 22.27 16.80 -14.97
C ILE A 5 22.41 15.29 -15.10
N CYS A 6 23.65 14.79 -15.05
CA CYS A 6 23.91 13.37 -15.15
C CYS A 6 23.35 12.64 -13.92
N PRO A 7 22.36 11.73 -14.06
CA PRO A 7 21.84 10.97 -12.93
C PRO A 7 22.89 10.05 -12.28
N HIS A 8 23.92 9.64 -13.04
CA HIS A 8 24.98 8.77 -12.51
C HIS A 8 25.97 9.50 -11.57
N CYS A 9 26.42 10.71 -11.93
CA CYS A 9 27.46 11.41 -11.15
C CYS A 9 27.08 12.82 -10.67
N GLY A 10 25.94 13.36 -11.07
CA GLY A 10 25.47 14.71 -10.70
C GLY A 10 26.13 15.86 -11.46
N ALA A 11 27.01 15.60 -12.43
CA ALA A 11 27.65 16.65 -13.22
C ALA A 11 26.68 17.26 -14.25
N PRO A 12 26.82 18.56 -14.61
CA PRO A 12 26.07 19.15 -15.71
C PRO A 12 26.44 18.49 -17.04
N VAL A 13 25.43 18.23 -17.87
CA VAL A 13 25.58 17.56 -19.17
C VAL A 13 25.20 18.55 -20.28
N PRO A 14 26.11 18.80 -21.26
CA PRO A 14 25.80 19.67 -22.38
C PRO A 14 24.63 19.15 -23.23
N PRO A 15 23.81 20.05 -23.83
CA PRO A 15 22.73 19.63 -24.69
C PRO A 15 23.24 18.82 -25.89
N LYS A 16 22.51 17.74 -26.23
CA LYS A 16 22.85 16.78 -27.31
C LYS A 16 24.14 15.97 -27.08
N ALA A 17 24.69 15.94 -25.86
CA ALA A 17 25.77 15.02 -25.52
C ALA A 17 25.31 13.56 -25.67
N ARG A 18 26.20 12.70 -26.18
CA ARG A 18 25.95 11.26 -26.32
C ARG A 18 26.24 10.47 -25.04
N ALA A 19 27.09 11.01 -24.18
CA ALA A 19 27.47 10.47 -22.88
C ALA A 19 27.91 11.62 -21.96
N CYS A 20 27.96 11.38 -20.66
CA CYS A 20 28.44 12.33 -19.67
C CYS A 20 29.96 12.53 -19.84
N PRO A 21 30.45 13.78 -19.99
CA PRO A 21 31.88 14.02 -20.17
C PRO A 21 32.72 13.67 -18.93
N GLU A 22 32.10 13.65 -17.74
CA GLU A 22 32.83 13.42 -16.48
C GLU A 22 32.92 11.94 -16.08
N CYS A 23 31.87 11.14 -16.35
CA CYS A 23 31.84 9.74 -15.92
C CYS A 23 31.58 8.73 -17.04
N GLY A 24 31.32 9.20 -18.27
CA GLY A 24 31.06 8.34 -19.42
C GLY A 24 29.68 7.69 -19.46
N ALA A 25 28.80 7.94 -18.48
CA ALA A 25 27.46 7.37 -18.45
C ALA A 25 26.60 7.87 -19.62
N ASP A 26 25.79 6.99 -20.18
CA ASP A 26 24.91 7.23 -21.34
C ASP A 26 23.53 6.57 -21.16
N GLU A 27 22.70 6.55 -22.20
CA GLU A 27 21.36 5.94 -22.14
C GLU A 27 21.35 4.47 -21.67
N ARG A 28 22.42 3.72 -21.91
CA ARG A 28 22.50 2.30 -21.54
C ARG A 28 23.09 2.07 -20.15
N THR A 29 23.92 2.99 -19.69
CA THR A 29 24.78 2.79 -18.52
C THR A 29 24.46 3.72 -17.35
N GLY A 30 23.67 4.78 -17.56
CA GLY A 30 23.25 5.62 -16.44
C GLY A 30 22.10 6.60 -16.70
N TRP A 31 21.67 6.87 -17.93
CA TRP A 31 20.61 7.86 -18.22
C TRP A 31 19.22 7.26 -18.49
N SER A 32 19.04 5.96 -18.23
CA SER A 32 17.73 5.30 -18.30
C SER A 32 17.28 4.83 -16.94
N ASP A 33 15.96 4.73 -16.77
CA ASP A 33 15.32 4.23 -15.54
C ASP A 33 15.86 2.84 -15.14
N ARG A 34 16.12 1.98 -16.13
CA ARG A 34 16.74 0.67 -15.92
C ARG A 34 18.15 0.79 -15.34
N ALA A 35 18.98 1.67 -15.90
CA ALA A 35 20.35 1.86 -15.40
C ALA A 35 20.35 2.46 -13.99
N GLU A 36 19.37 3.31 -13.67
CA GLU A 36 19.16 3.83 -12.32
C GLU A 36 18.73 2.72 -11.33
N ALA A 37 17.76 1.88 -11.71
CA ALA A 37 17.35 0.73 -10.91
C ALA A 37 18.53 -0.22 -10.62
N GLN A 38 19.33 -0.55 -11.63
CA GLN A 38 20.53 -1.39 -11.48
C GLN A 38 21.57 -0.78 -10.55
N ARG A 39 21.76 0.54 -10.59
CA ARG A 39 22.68 1.24 -9.68
C ARG A 39 22.22 1.17 -8.22
N LEU A 40 20.91 1.22 -7.98
CA LEU A 40 20.32 1.06 -6.65
C LEU A 40 20.30 -0.41 -6.19
N GLY A 41 20.74 -1.35 -7.03
CA GLY A 41 20.63 -2.78 -6.76
C GLY A 41 19.18 -3.26 -6.73
N LEU A 42 18.27 -2.51 -7.34
CA LEU A 42 16.88 -2.88 -7.42
C LEU A 42 16.71 -3.96 -8.50
N PRO A 43 15.85 -4.95 -8.27
CA PRO A 43 15.46 -5.90 -9.28
C PRO A 43 14.92 -5.20 -10.54
N ASP A 44 15.11 -5.85 -11.70
CA ASP A 44 14.56 -5.36 -12.97
C ASP A 44 13.05 -5.68 -13.10
N ASP A 45 12.52 -6.55 -12.25
CA ASP A 45 11.12 -6.94 -12.16
C ASP A 45 10.28 -5.97 -11.33
N GLU A 46 8.97 -5.91 -11.64
CA GLU A 46 8.01 -5.07 -10.93
C GLU A 46 7.79 -5.61 -9.52
N PHE A 47 7.98 -4.75 -8.52
CA PHE A 47 7.86 -5.14 -7.11
C PHE A 47 6.41 -5.50 -6.75
N ASP A 48 6.14 -6.78 -6.45
CA ASP A 48 4.84 -7.25 -5.97
C ASP A 48 4.67 -6.94 -4.48
N TYR A 49 3.98 -5.83 -4.20
CA TYR A 49 3.68 -5.40 -2.85
C TYR A 49 2.81 -6.43 -2.09
N ASP A 50 1.86 -7.07 -2.77
CA ASP A 50 0.93 -8.01 -2.13
C ASP A 50 1.62 -9.31 -1.74
N GLU A 51 2.54 -9.81 -2.58
CA GLU A 51 3.39 -10.97 -2.28
C GLU A 51 4.33 -10.69 -1.11
N PHE A 52 5.05 -9.56 -1.14
CA PHE A 52 5.95 -9.15 -0.06
C PHE A 52 5.21 -9.06 1.29
N VAL A 53 4.04 -8.41 1.29
CA VAL A 53 3.23 -8.30 2.51
C VAL A 53 2.78 -9.67 3.01
N ALA A 54 2.39 -10.57 2.10
CA ALA A 54 1.96 -11.91 2.46
C ALA A 54 3.10 -12.78 3.02
N GLU A 55 4.33 -12.64 2.52
CA GLU A 55 5.50 -13.39 3.00
C GLU A 55 5.99 -12.86 4.35
N GLU A 56 6.15 -11.54 4.50
CA GLU A 56 6.74 -10.93 5.70
C GLU A 56 5.76 -10.79 6.87
N PHE A 57 4.51 -10.44 6.57
CA PHE A 57 3.50 -10.16 7.61
C PHE A 57 2.40 -11.22 7.69
N GLY A 58 2.43 -12.21 6.79
CA GLY A 58 1.37 -13.17 6.60
C GLY A 58 0.22 -12.58 5.79
N ARG A 59 -0.56 -13.45 5.14
CA ARG A 59 -1.78 -13.02 4.43
C ARG A 59 -2.74 -12.40 5.45
N PRO A 60 -3.33 -11.22 5.18
CA PRO A 60 -4.41 -10.72 6.01
C PRO A 60 -5.46 -11.82 6.05
N ALA A 61 -5.65 -12.42 7.22
CA ALA A 61 -6.70 -13.38 7.41
C ALA A 61 -7.96 -12.68 6.92
N GLU A 62 -8.64 -13.29 5.95
CA GLU A 62 -9.98 -12.90 5.49
C GLU A 62 -10.96 -13.16 6.63
N SER A 63 -10.69 -12.55 7.78
CA SER A 63 -11.52 -12.53 8.94
C SER A 63 -12.64 -11.59 8.56
N LYS A 64 -13.64 -12.17 7.89
CA LYS A 64 -14.99 -11.64 7.86
C LYS A 64 -15.32 -11.35 9.31
N ILE A 65 -15.12 -10.10 9.72
CA ILE A 65 -15.66 -9.55 10.96
C ILE A 65 -17.17 -9.66 10.75
N ARG A 66 -17.74 -10.83 11.07
CA ARG A 66 -19.18 -10.96 11.20
C ARG A 66 -19.47 -10.27 12.51
N PRO A 67 -20.08 -9.06 12.51
CA PRO A 67 -20.61 -8.54 13.75
C PRO A 67 -21.54 -9.63 14.28
N ARG A 68 -21.22 -10.17 15.47
CA ARG A 68 -22.10 -11.11 16.14
C ARG A 68 -23.40 -10.35 16.36
N GLY A 69 -24.41 -10.65 15.56
CA GLY A 69 -25.74 -10.05 15.72
C GLY A 69 -26.20 -10.22 17.17
N ILE A 70 -26.94 -9.24 17.66
CA ILE A 70 -27.48 -9.23 19.03
C ILE A 70 -28.14 -10.59 19.29
N SER A 71 -27.74 -11.26 20.37
CA SER A 71 -28.28 -12.58 20.69
C SER A 71 -29.79 -12.49 20.89
N TRP A 72 -30.50 -13.55 20.50
CA TRP A 72 -31.93 -13.71 20.74
C TRP A 72 -32.34 -13.41 22.19
N LEU A 73 -31.47 -13.69 23.17
CA LEU A 73 -31.70 -13.39 24.59
C LEU A 73 -31.92 -11.90 24.85
N TRP A 74 -31.15 -11.03 24.19
CA TRP A 74 -31.30 -9.58 24.33
C TRP A 74 -32.60 -9.07 23.72
N TRP A 75 -33.11 -9.71 22.67
CA TRP A 75 -34.46 -9.44 22.16
C TRP A 75 -35.55 -9.81 23.16
N ALA A 76 -35.41 -10.95 23.83
CA ALA A 76 -36.35 -11.37 24.89
C ALA A 76 -36.33 -10.42 26.09
N VAL A 77 -35.14 -9.97 26.51
CA VAL A 77 -34.98 -8.98 27.59
C VAL A 77 -35.64 -7.66 27.21
N ALA A 78 -35.39 -7.14 26.00
CA ALA A 78 -36.00 -5.91 25.52
C ALA A 78 -37.54 -6.00 25.48
N ALA A 79 -38.09 -7.10 24.96
CA ALA A 79 -39.53 -7.34 24.94
C ALA A 79 -40.12 -7.41 26.36
N GLY A 80 -39.44 -8.08 27.29
CA GLY A 80 -39.86 -8.16 28.69
C GLY A 80 -39.90 -6.79 29.38
N LEU A 81 -38.89 -5.95 29.15
CA LEU A 81 -38.85 -4.58 29.71
C LEU A 81 -39.97 -3.71 29.14
N VAL A 82 -40.23 -3.77 27.84
CA VAL A 82 -41.33 -3.03 27.20
C VAL A 82 -42.68 -3.49 27.73
N LEU A 83 -42.92 -4.79 27.81
CA LEU A 83 -44.18 -5.33 28.34
C LEU A 83 -44.37 -4.98 29.82
N GLY A 84 -43.32 -5.08 30.63
CA GLY A 84 -43.36 -4.68 32.03
C GLY A 84 -43.63 -3.19 32.23
N PHE A 85 -43.02 -2.34 31.40
CA PHE A 85 -43.26 -0.90 31.42
C PHE A 85 -44.69 -0.55 31.00
N LEU A 86 -45.19 -1.14 29.90
CA LEU A 86 -46.57 -0.93 29.45
C LEU A 86 -47.56 -1.41 30.51
N PHE A 87 -47.34 -2.61 31.08
CA PHE A 87 -48.20 -3.14 32.14
C PHE A 87 -48.22 -2.21 33.35
N TRP A 88 -47.07 -1.73 33.81
CA TRP A 88 -46.99 -0.77 34.90
C TRP A 88 -47.72 0.53 34.58
N PHE A 89 -47.53 1.07 33.38
CA PHE A 89 -48.19 2.30 32.92
C PHE A 89 -49.71 2.19 32.83
N PHE A 90 -50.25 1.02 32.44
CA PHE A 90 -51.69 0.80 32.32
C PHE A 90 -52.37 0.43 33.65
N VAL A 91 -51.63 -0.09 34.62
CA VAL A 91 -52.16 -0.49 35.95
C VAL A 91 -52.00 0.62 37.01
N ARG A 92 -51.11 1.59 36.76
CA ARG A 92 -50.85 2.75 37.62
C ARG A 92 -51.75 3.93 37.27
#